data_AF-A0A034WN04-F1
#
_entry.id   AF-A0A034WN04-F1
#
_cell.length_a   1.000
_cell.length_b   1.000
_cell.length_c   1.000
_cell.angle_alpha   90.00
_cell.angle_beta   90.00
_cell.angle_gamma   90.00
#
_symmetry.space_group_name_H-M   'P 1'
#
loop_
_entity.id
_entity.type
_entity.pdbx_description
1 polymer ?
#
loop_
_entity_poly.entity_id
_entity_poly.type
_entity_poly.pdbx_seq_one_letter_code
_entity_poly.pdbx_strand_id
1 'polypeptide(L)'
;MPFPLGVWLENQEVLYMRNQKQGYNLIFNGFMYKKEASFRSTINWICSRGNGRRVSDNKCTARCITKWDGSIKLGKHPHNHPPKFTPETMPSKALSRAEFALTL
;
A
#
# COMPACT_ATOMS: atom_id res chain seq x y z
N MET A 1 11.20 10.23 2.25
CA MET A 1 10.85 8.80 2.25
C MET A 1 12.14 8.03 2.50
N PRO A 2 12.30 7.32 3.63
CA PRO A 2 13.57 6.69 4.01
C PRO A 2 13.86 5.35 3.32
N PHE A 3 12.97 4.89 2.44
CA PHE A 3 13.08 3.58 1.79
C PHE A 3 13.58 3.71 0.35
N PRO A 4 14.45 2.79 -0.13
CA PRO A 4 14.90 2.78 -1.51
C PRO A 4 13.74 2.44 -2.46
N LEU A 5 13.74 3.08 -3.63
CA LEU A 5 12.76 2.85 -4.69
C LEU A 5 13.23 1.76 -5.64
N GLY A 6 12.30 1.03 -6.26
CA GLY A 6 12.61 0.06 -7.32
C GLY A 6 13.16 -1.29 -6.86
N VAL A 7 13.49 -1.44 -5.58
CA VAL A 7 14.01 -2.68 -4.98
C VAL A 7 12.93 -3.40 -4.14
N TRP A 8 13.11 -4.70 -3.94
CA TRP A 8 12.28 -5.47 -3.02
C TRP A 8 12.77 -5.26 -1.58
N LEU A 9 11.85 -4.90 -0.71
CA LEU A 9 12.03 -4.81 0.73
C LEU A 9 11.40 -6.04 1.36
N GLU A 10 12.23 -6.84 2.02
CA GLU A 10 11.81 -8.04 2.73
C GLU A 10 11.51 -7.71 4.20
N ASN A 11 10.75 -8.57 4.87
CA ASN A 11 10.45 -8.48 6.31
C ASN A 11 9.90 -7.12 6.77
N GLN A 12 9.13 -6.46 5.90
CA GLN A 12 8.50 -5.19 6.22
C GLN A 12 7.13 -5.39 6.86
N GLU A 13 6.83 -4.59 7.87
CA GLU A 13 5.48 -4.54 8.43
C GLU A 13 4.53 -3.88 7.43
N VAL A 14 3.61 -4.69 6.90
CA VAL A 14 2.53 -4.24 6.04
C VAL A 14 1.20 -4.64 6.66
N LEU A 15 0.27 -3.69 6.69
CA LEU A 15 -1.06 -3.94 7.25
C LEU A 15 -2.13 -3.81 6.18
N TYR A 16 -3.26 -4.48 6.41
CA TYR A 16 -4.38 -4.54 5.50
C TYR A 16 -5.65 -4.10 6.21
N MET A 17 -6.34 -3.12 5.64
CA MET A 17 -7.58 -2.60 6.22
C MET A 17 -8.73 -2.81 5.26
N ARG A 18 -9.83 -3.40 5.74
CA ARG A 18 -11.03 -3.60 4.93
C ARG A 18 -11.55 -2.26 4.42
N ASN A 19 -11.86 -2.16 3.14
CA ASN A 19 -12.41 -0.97 2.52
C ASN A 19 -13.94 -1.08 2.39
N GLN A 20 -14.61 0.04 2.08
CA GLN A 20 -16.08 0.10 1.97
C GLN A 20 -16.64 -0.76 0.82
N LYS A 21 -15.80 -1.17 -0.14
CA LYS A 21 -16.17 -2.01 -1.28
C LYS A 21 -15.82 -3.49 -1.06
N GLN A 22 -15.77 -3.92 0.19
CA GLN A 22 -15.45 -5.30 0.61
C GLN A 22 -14.05 -5.81 0.23
N GLY A 23 -13.20 -4.99 -0.38
CA GLY A 23 -11.80 -5.31 -0.62
C GLY A 23 -10.91 -4.84 0.53
N TYR A 24 -9.60 -4.80 0.28
CA TYR A 24 -8.61 -4.32 1.24
C TYR A 24 -7.82 -3.14 0.68
N ASN A 25 -7.42 -2.25 1.58
CA ASN A 25 -6.39 -1.25 1.36
C ASN A 25 -5.12 -1.72 2.07
N LEU A 26 -3.97 -1.47 1.45
CA LEU A 26 -2.67 -1.69 2.06
C LEU A 26 -2.26 -0.44 2.85
N ILE A 27 -1.61 -0.64 3.99
CA ILE A 27 -0.97 0.41 4.79
C ILE A 27 0.51 0.04 4.92
N PHE A 28 1.38 0.96 4.52
CA PHE A 28 2.83 0.82 4.67
C PHE A 28 3.43 2.19 4.97
N ASN A 29 4.24 2.26 6.04
CA ASN A 29 4.89 3.48 6.51
C ASN A 29 3.93 4.69 6.63
N GLY A 30 2.76 4.46 7.22
CA GLY A 30 1.72 5.48 7.40
C GLY A 30 0.97 5.90 6.12
N PHE A 31 1.34 5.38 4.94
CA PHE A 31 0.64 5.63 3.69
C PHE A 31 -0.38 4.54 3.39
N MET A 32 -1.56 4.95 2.93
CA MET A 32 -2.60 4.03 2.48
C MET A 32 -2.59 3.89 0.96
N TYR A 33 -2.78 2.68 0.48
CA TYR A 33 -2.86 2.33 -0.93
C TYR A 33 -4.14 1.54 -1.22
N LYS A 34 -4.68 1.75 -2.41
CA LYS A 34 -5.81 1.01 -2.97
C LYS A 34 -5.26 -0.07 -3.90
N LYS A 35 -5.90 -1.23 -3.89
CA LYS A 35 -5.60 -2.29 -4.87
C LYS A 35 -5.92 -1.79 -6.28
N GLU A 36 -4.98 -1.94 -7.19
CA GLU A 36 -5.17 -1.61 -8.61
C GLU A 36 -5.35 -2.88 -9.45
N ALA A 37 -4.49 -3.87 -9.23
CA ALA A 37 -4.53 -5.15 -9.94
C ALA A 37 -3.99 -6.27 -9.06
N SER A 38 -4.49 -7.49 -9.29
CA SER A 38 -3.95 -8.72 -8.73
C SER A 38 -3.44 -9.61 -9.84
N PHE A 39 -2.29 -10.23 -9.61
CA PHE A 39 -1.68 -11.24 -10.45
C PHE A 39 -1.43 -12.49 -9.60
N ARG A 40 -0.93 -13.56 -10.23
CA ARG A 40 -0.69 -14.85 -9.57
C ARG A 40 0.22 -14.74 -8.34
N SER A 41 1.26 -13.92 -8.39
CA SER A 41 2.28 -13.82 -7.33
C SER A 41 2.39 -12.43 -6.69
N THR A 42 1.70 -11.43 -7.25
CA THR A 42 1.82 -10.04 -6.82
C THR A 42 0.48 -9.32 -6.80
N ILE A 43 0.42 -8.28 -5.98
CA ILE A 43 -0.67 -7.31 -5.98
C ILE A 43 -0.07 -5.93 -6.21
N ASN A 44 -0.61 -5.21 -7.19
CA ASN A 44 -0.24 -3.84 -7.49
C ASN A 44 -1.15 -2.88 -6.73
N TRP A 45 -0.53 -1.90 -6.09
CA TRP A 45 -1.19 -0.91 -5.25
C TRP A 45 -0.84 0.50 -5.71
N ILE A 46 -1.83 1.39 -5.65
CA ILE A 46 -1.68 2.81 -5.94
C ILE A 46 -2.03 3.62 -4.70
N CYS A 47 -1.36 4.76 -4.49
CA CYS A 47 -1.68 5.61 -3.35
C CYS A 47 -3.18 5.95 -3.28
N SER A 48 -3.76 5.95 -2.08
CA SER A 48 -5.17 6.27 -1.88
C SER A 48 -5.52 7.71 -2.27
N ARG A 49 -4.57 8.65 -2.09
CA ARG A 49 -4.67 10.06 -2.55
C ARG A 49 -4.30 10.24 -4.03
N GLY A 50 -3.92 9.18 -4.71
CA GLY A 50 -3.73 9.15 -6.16
C GLY A 50 -5.03 8.97 -6.93
N ASN A 51 -5.00 9.35 -8.21
CA ASN A 51 -6.13 9.14 -9.11
C ASN A 51 -6.10 7.76 -9.76
N GLY A 52 -7.29 7.24 -10.11
CA GLY A 52 -7.42 6.28 -11.21
C GLY A 52 -7.02 6.90 -12.56
N ARG A 53 -7.39 6.29 -13.70
CA ARG A 53 -6.89 6.51 -15.08
C ARG A 53 -6.66 7.95 -15.65
N ARG A 54 -6.89 9.06 -14.94
CA ARG A 54 -6.62 10.45 -15.39
C ARG A 54 -5.73 11.18 -14.40
N VAL A 55 -4.68 11.89 -14.83
CA VAL A 55 -3.84 12.69 -13.94
C VAL A 55 -4.34 14.14 -13.93
N SER A 56 -4.42 14.77 -12.76
CA SER A 56 -4.58 16.22 -12.61
C SER A 56 -3.48 16.72 -11.65
N ASP A 57 -3.14 18.01 -11.71
CA ASP A 57 -1.85 18.58 -11.27
C ASP A 57 -1.50 18.56 -9.77
N ASN A 58 -2.18 17.76 -8.94
CA ASN A 58 -1.79 17.63 -7.54
C ASN A 58 -2.02 16.22 -6.96
N LYS A 59 -2.10 15.21 -7.83
CA LYS A 59 -2.43 13.83 -7.42
C LYS A 59 -1.19 12.99 -7.21
N CYS A 60 -1.19 12.23 -6.13
CA CYS A 60 -0.08 11.35 -5.79
C CYS A 60 0.04 10.21 -6.81
N THR A 61 1.22 10.04 -7.39
CA THR A 61 1.53 8.98 -8.36
C THR A 61 2.31 7.82 -7.73
N ALA A 62 2.49 7.82 -6.41
CA ALA A 62 3.19 6.76 -5.70
C ALA A 62 2.46 5.41 -5.82
N ARG A 63 3.24 4.35 -5.99
CA ARG A 63 2.79 2.97 -6.20
C ARG A 63 3.66 2.02 -5.41
N CYS A 64 3.13 0.85 -5.11
CA CYS A 64 3.93 -0.26 -4.61
C CYS A 64 3.36 -1.59 -5.09
N ILE A 65 4.18 -2.63 -4.98
CA ILE A 65 3.82 -4.00 -5.35
C ILE A 65 4.13 -4.87 -4.14
N THR A 66 3.20 -5.74 -3.75
CA THR A 66 3.47 -6.76 -2.72
C THR A 66 3.51 -8.14 -3.35
N LYS A 67 4.46 -8.97 -2.94
CA LYS A 67 4.43 -10.43 -3.17
C LYS A 67 3.57 -11.12 -2.12
N TRP A 68 3.26 -12.40 -2.32
CA TRP A 68 2.59 -13.25 -1.32
C TRP A 68 3.44 -13.47 -0.04
N ASP A 69 4.77 -13.45 -0.18
CA ASP A 69 5.75 -13.74 0.88
C ASP A 69 5.93 -12.66 1.95
N GLY A 70 5.36 -11.46 1.77
CA GLY A 70 5.60 -10.33 2.69
C GLY A 70 6.21 -9.13 1.99
N SER A 71 7.02 -9.39 0.97
CA SER A 71 7.89 -8.39 0.37
C SER A 71 7.11 -7.27 -0.31
N ILE A 72 7.62 -6.06 -0.19
CA ILE A 72 7.06 -4.86 -0.83
C ILE A 72 8.12 -4.17 -1.68
N LYS A 73 7.75 -3.74 -2.88
CA LYS A 73 8.59 -2.93 -3.76
C LYS A 73 7.92 -1.59 -4.03
N LEU A 74 8.62 -0.50 -3.70
CA LEU A 74 8.14 0.85 -3.96
C LEU A 74 8.41 1.23 -5.43
N GLY A 75 7.45 1.91 -6.05
CA GLY A 75 7.56 2.40 -7.43
C GLY A 75 8.53 3.57 -7.58
N LYS A 76 8.68 4.07 -8.81
CA LYS A 76 9.62 5.16 -9.16
C LYS A 76 9.30 6.51 -8.51
N HIS A 77 8.03 6.78 -8.23
CA HIS A 77 7.57 8.08 -7.73
C HIS A 77 7.34 8.03 -6.22
N PRO A 78 7.97 8.93 -5.43
CA PRO A 78 7.67 9.06 -4.01
C PRO A 78 6.29 9.70 -3.79
N HIS A 79 5.79 9.62 -2.56
CA HIS A 79 4.61 10.39 -2.16
C HIS A 79 4.91 11.89 -2.18
N ASN A 80 3.94 12.68 -2.66
CA ASN A 80 3.97 14.14 -2.68
C ASN A 80 3.09 14.77 -1.58
N HIS A 81 2.77 14.01 -0.54
CA HIS A 81 1.91 14.43 0.56
C HIS A 81 2.35 13.75 1.86
N PRO A 82 1.97 14.28 3.04
CA PRO A 82 2.28 13.63 4.31
C PRO A 82 1.58 12.27 4.46
N PRO A 83 2.10 11.37 5.32
CA PRO A 83 1.44 10.12 5.70
C PRO A 83 0.00 10.36 6.17
N LYS A 84 -0.87 9.38 5.93
CA LYS A 84 -2.25 9.41 6.45
C LYS A 84 -2.29 9.02 7.92
N PHE A 85 -1.38 8.16 8.35
CA PHE A 85 -1.30 7.64 9.71
C PHE A 85 0.07 7.96 10.29
N THR A 86 0.05 8.35 11.55
CA THR A 86 1.17 8.37 12.49
C THR A 86 1.10 7.11 13.36
N PRO A 87 2.15 6.76 14.11
CA PRO A 87 2.11 5.62 15.03
C PRO A 87 0.89 5.63 15.97
N GLU A 88 0.46 6.81 16.44
CA GLU A 88 -0.66 6.99 17.37
C GLU A 88 -2.03 6.88 16.67
N THR A 89 -2.07 7.13 15.36
CA THR A 89 -3.32 7.13 14.58
C THR A 89 -3.45 5.90 13.69
N MET A 90 -2.58 4.89 13.89
CA MET A 90 -2.66 3.62 13.19
C MET A 90 -3.99 2.91 13.49
N PRO A 91 -4.68 2.37 12.47
CA PRO A 91 -5.97 1.72 12.67
C PRO A 91 -5.81 0.39 13.42
N SER A 92 -6.44 0.28 14.60
CA SER A 92 -6.43 -0.92 15.45
C SER A 92 -7.06 -2.16 14.81
N LYS A 93 -7.93 -1.97 13.81
CA LYS A 93 -8.59 -3.05 13.05
C LYS A 93 -7.81 -3.46 11.79
N ALA A 94 -6.59 -2.95 11.60
CA ALA A 94 -5.77 -3.36 10.48
C ALA A 94 -5.20 -4.76 10.73
N LEU A 95 -5.32 -5.61 9.73
CA LEU A 95 -4.82 -6.97 9.75
C LEU A 95 -3.33 -6.96 9.42
N SER A 96 -2.57 -7.74 10.17
CA SER A 96 -1.23 -8.15 9.79
C SER A 96 -1.25 -8.96 8.49
N ARG A 97 -0.06 -9.24 7.95
CA ARG A 97 0.08 -10.11 6.79
C ARG A 97 -0.54 -11.49 7.00
N ALA A 98 -0.27 -12.11 8.15
CA ALA A 98 -0.72 -13.46 8.45
C ALA A 98 -2.25 -13.52 8.50
N GLU A 99 -2.87 -12.55 9.16
CA GLU A 99 -4.33 -12.44 9.24
C GLU A 99 -4.96 -12.15 7.88
N PHE A 100 -4.34 -11.31 7.06
CA PHE A 100 -4.82 -11.03 5.70
C PHE A 100 -4.76 -12.27 4.80
N ALA A 101 -3.72 -13.09 4.92
CA ALA A 101 -3.58 -14.32 4.12
C ALA A 101 -4.73 -15.32 4.37
N LEU A 102 -5.35 -15.31 5.56
CA LEU A 102 -6.52 -16.13 5.88
C LEU A 102 -7.83 -15.63 5.24
N THR A 103 -7.80 -14.46 4.59
CA THR A 103 -8.97 -13.82 3.96
C THR A 103 -8.96 -13.88 2.43
N LEU A 104 -7.89 -14.43 1.84
CA LEU A 104 -7.71 -14.64 0.40
C LEU A 104 -8.17 -16.03 -0.03
#